data_AF-A0A2W6SPP7-F1
#
_entry.id   AF-A0A2W6SPP7-F1
#
_cell.length_a   1.000
_cell.length_b   1.000
_cell.length_c   1.000
_cell.angle_alpha   90.00
_cell.angle_beta   90.00
_cell.angle_gamma   90.00
#
_symmetry.space_group_name_H-M   'P 1'
#
loop_
_entity.id
_entity.type
_entity.pdbx_description
1 polymer ?
#
loop_
_entity_poly.entity_id
_entity_poly.type
_entity_poly.pdbx_seq_one_letter_code
_entity_poly.pdbx_strand_id
1 'polypeptide(L)'
;MDDANALRGEVDLILEGQTYVLRPSHQAIIAMEKKTGRSLIELASLAEQSMLDQATQAIVVTELIRAWGRSIQIDEYASGAEKAVATAAKGANVDIIGELLYSVGVLSVQPRVAIVLGLALTGGCLPSGEMKATGTTTSEIPAAD
;
A
#
# COMPACT_ATOMS: atom_id res chain seq x y z
N MET A 1 21.65 15.10 8.95
CA MET A 1 20.54 14.61 9.80
C MET A 1 19.93 13.49 9.01
N ASP A 2 20.18 12.27 9.46
CA ASP A 2 20.01 11.04 8.69
C ASP A 2 18.53 10.77 8.37
N ASP A 3 18.20 10.76 7.07
CA ASP A 3 16.92 10.28 6.53
C ASP A 3 16.85 8.74 6.62
N ALA A 4 16.94 8.20 7.83
CA ALA A 4 16.90 6.75 8.10
C ALA A 4 15.51 6.10 7.92
N ASN A 5 14.54 6.80 7.32
CA ASN A 5 13.18 6.30 7.06
C ASN A 5 12.69 6.50 5.62
N ALA A 6 13.50 7.03 4.70
CA ALA A 6 13.02 7.42 3.36
C ALA A 6 12.63 6.25 2.43
N LEU A 7 12.98 5.01 2.77
CA LEU A 7 12.70 3.83 1.94
C LEU A 7 12.26 2.63 2.78
N ARG A 8 11.23 2.79 3.62
CA ARG A 8 10.67 1.67 4.41
C ARG A 8 9.89 0.64 3.57
N GLY A 9 10.26 0.47 2.30
CA GLY A 9 9.63 -0.44 1.34
C GLY A 9 8.14 -0.15 1.07
N GLU A 10 7.63 0.96 1.60
CA GLU A 10 6.26 1.39 1.37
C GLU A 10 6.07 1.75 -0.11
N VAL A 11 5.01 1.21 -0.72
CA VAL A 11 4.73 1.47 -2.14
C VAL A 11 3.93 2.76 -2.23
N ASP A 12 4.55 3.79 -2.79
CA ASP A 12 3.93 5.08 -3.05
C ASP A 12 3.08 5.06 -4.32
N LEU A 13 2.00 5.85 -4.29
CA LEU A 13 1.12 6.13 -5.41
C LEU A 13 0.84 7.62 -5.45
N ILE A 14 1.14 8.27 -6.57
CA ILE A 14 0.90 9.69 -6.78
C ILE A 14 -0.40 9.85 -7.55
N LEU A 15 -1.35 10.59 -6.97
CA LEU A 15 -2.64 10.92 -7.58
C LEU A 15 -2.79 12.44 -7.62
N GLU A 16 -2.87 13.02 -8.83
CA GLU A 16 -2.96 14.49 -9.04
C GLU A 16 -1.94 15.32 -8.24
N GLY A 17 -0.71 14.81 -8.13
CA GLY A 17 0.38 15.47 -7.41
C GLY A 17 0.39 15.22 -5.90
N GLN A 18 -0.61 14.53 -5.35
CA GLN A 18 -0.64 14.09 -3.95
C GLN A 18 -0.06 12.68 -3.82
N THR A 19 0.92 12.51 -2.94
CA THR A 19 1.50 11.19 -2.62
C THR A 19 0.67 10.49 -1.56
N TYR A 20 0.32 9.24 -1.87
CA TYR A 20 -0.31 8.29 -0.95
C TYR A 20 0.58 7.06 -0.79
N VAL A 21 0.51 6.41 0.36
CA VAL A 21 1.16 5.10 0.56
C VAL A 21 0.12 3.99 0.52
N LEU A 22 0.44 2.92 -0.20
CA LEU A 22 -0.36 1.71 -0.28
C LEU A 22 0.10 0.71 0.80
N ARG A 23 -0.73 0.50 1.83
CA ARG A 23 -0.38 -0.35 2.98
C ARG A 23 -1.23 -1.64 3.05
N PRO A 24 -0.66 -2.83 2.78
CA PRO A 24 -1.39 -4.09 2.76
C PRO A 24 -1.57 -4.71 4.16
N SER A 25 -2.24 -4.00 5.07
CA SER A 25 -2.58 -4.56 6.38
C SER A 25 -3.58 -5.71 6.26
N HIS A 26 -3.58 -6.66 7.21
CA HIS A 26 -4.54 -7.76 7.23
C HIS A 26 -5.99 -7.26 7.17
N GLN A 27 -6.30 -6.17 7.88
CA GLN A 27 -7.63 -5.55 7.83
C GLN A 27 -7.97 -5.02 6.42
N ALA A 28 -7.00 -4.42 5.73
CA ALA A 28 -7.19 -3.94 4.36
C ALA A 28 -7.46 -5.10 3.40
N ILE A 29 -6.68 -6.19 3.49
CA ILE A 29 -6.86 -7.38 2.66
C ILE A 29 -8.29 -7.93 2.81
N ILE A 30 -8.72 -8.19 4.05
CA ILE A 30 -10.08 -8.70 4.30
C ILE A 30 -11.17 -7.74 3.81
N ALA A 31 -10.96 -6.43 3.94
CA ALA A 31 -11.92 -5.44 3.45
C ALA A 31 -12.00 -5.42 1.92
N MET A 32 -10.86 -5.53 1.24
CA MET A 32 -10.82 -5.64 -0.22
C MET A 32 -11.54 -6.90 -0.69
N GLU A 33 -11.21 -8.07 -0.12
CA GLU A 33 -11.84 -9.34 -0.53
C GLU A 33 -13.37 -9.30 -0.37
N LYS A 34 -13.86 -8.75 0.74
CA LYS A 34 -15.30 -8.59 0.97
C LYS A 34 -15.98 -7.64 0.00
N LYS A 35 -15.32 -6.52 -0.35
CA LYS A 35 -15.89 -5.48 -1.22
C LYS A 35 -15.84 -5.85 -2.70
N THR A 36 -14.79 -6.57 -3.12
CA THR A 36 -14.62 -6.99 -4.51
C THR A 36 -15.23 -8.36 -4.78
N GLY A 37 -15.46 -9.17 -3.75
CA GLY A 37 -15.89 -10.56 -3.88
C GLY A 37 -14.79 -11.47 -4.44
N ARG A 38 -13.53 -11.02 -4.45
CA ARG A 38 -12.37 -11.73 -4.99
C ARG A 38 -11.35 -11.97 -3.89
N SER A 39 -10.74 -13.15 -3.88
CA SER A 39 -9.67 -13.49 -2.95
C SER A 39 -8.38 -12.70 -3.25
N LEU A 40 -7.48 -12.60 -2.27
CA LEU A 40 -6.17 -11.96 -2.43
C LEU A 40 -5.37 -12.54 -3.60
N ILE A 41 -5.39 -13.86 -3.78
CA ILE A 41 -4.66 -14.52 -4.87
C ILE A 41 -5.23 -14.15 -6.23
N GLU A 42 -6.54 -14.06 -6.37
CA GLU A 42 -7.19 -13.61 -7.61
C GLU A 42 -6.88 -12.13 -7.88
N LEU A 43 -6.97 -11.27 -6.86
CA LEU A 43 -6.65 -9.85 -6.99
C LEU A 43 -5.20 -9.62 -7.42
N ALA A 44 -4.25 -10.34 -6.81
CA ALA A 44 -2.83 -10.26 -7.16
C ALA A 44 -2.58 -10.74 -8.60
N SER A 45 -3.18 -11.86 -9.00
CA SER A 45 -3.05 -12.40 -10.35
C SER A 45 -3.63 -11.47 -11.42
N LEU A 46 -4.78 -10.85 -11.15
CA LEU A 46 -5.39 -9.86 -12.04
C LEU A 46 -4.55 -8.58 -12.13
N ALA A 47 -3.92 -8.16 -11.03
CA ALA A 47 -3.03 -7.00 -11.02
C ALA A 47 -1.77 -7.26 -11.87
N GLU A 48 -1.16 -8.43 -11.70
CA GLU A 48 0.04 -8.83 -12.45
C GLU A 48 -0.22 -8.91 -13.95
N GLN A 49 -1.40 -9.41 -14.34
CA GLN A 49 -1.82 -9.50 -15.75
C GLN A 49 -2.36 -8.17 -16.31
N SER A 50 -2.36 -7.10 -15.51
CA SER A 50 -2.97 -5.81 -15.88
C SER A 50 -4.45 -5.89 -16.26
N MET A 51 -5.20 -6.80 -15.63
CA MET A 51 -6.61 -7.08 -15.90
C MET A 51 -7.59 -6.60 -14.83
N LEU A 52 -7.11 -5.97 -13.74
CA LEU A 52 -8.00 -5.31 -12.80
C LEU A 52 -8.83 -4.22 -13.48
N ASP A 53 -10.16 -4.34 -13.40
CA ASP A 53 -11.07 -3.29 -13.82
C ASP A 53 -10.97 -2.06 -12.89
N GLN A 54 -11.39 -0.91 -13.40
CA GLN A 54 -11.24 0.37 -12.71
C GLN A 54 -11.97 0.41 -11.36
N ALA A 55 -13.15 -0.21 -11.26
CA ALA A 55 -13.93 -0.24 -10.02
C ALA A 55 -13.20 -1.05 -8.93
N THR A 56 -12.66 -2.21 -9.31
CA THR A 56 -11.87 -3.07 -8.42
C THR A 56 -10.59 -2.35 -7.99
N GLN A 57 -9.90 -1.67 -8.91
CA GLN A 57 -8.73 -0.87 -8.57
C GLN A 57 -9.04 0.24 -7.57
N ALA A 58 -10.14 0.98 -7.76
CA ALA A 58 -10.56 2.04 -6.86
C ALA A 58 -10.81 1.50 -5.44
N ILE A 59 -11.47 0.35 -5.31
CA ILE A 59 -11.67 -0.32 -4.03
C ILE A 59 -10.34 -0.70 -3.40
N VAL A 60 -9.47 -1.38 -4.16
CA VAL A 60 -8.17 -1.87 -3.67
C VAL A 60 -7.31 -0.71 -3.18
N VAL A 61 -7.10 0.30 -4.02
CA VAL A 61 -6.30 1.48 -3.68
C VAL A 61 -6.88 2.20 -2.46
N THR A 62 -8.21 2.38 -2.39
CA THR A 62 -8.86 3.04 -1.26
C THR A 62 -8.59 2.33 0.06
N GLU A 63 -8.71 1.00 0.12
CA GLU A 63 -8.51 0.27 1.37
C GLU A 63 -7.04 0.28 1.82
N LEU A 64 -6.11 0.25 0.87
CA LEU A 64 -4.67 0.37 1.13
C LEU A 64 -4.30 1.76 1.67
N ILE A 65 -4.85 2.83 1.08
CA ILE A 65 -4.67 4.21 1.54
C ILE A 65 -5.28 4.42 2.92
N ARG A 66 -6.49 3.89 3.16
CA ARG A 66 -7.14 3.96 4.47
C ARG A 66 -6.34 3.25 5.55
N ALA A 67 -5.74 2.11 5.22
CA ALA A 67 -4.87 1.39 6.15
C ALA A 67 -3.61 2.18 6.48
N TRP A 68 -2.99 2.81 5.49
CA TRP A 68 -1.90 3.75 5.74
C TRP A 68 -2.35 4.91 6.61
N GLY A 69 -3.45 5.58 6.29
CA GLY A 69 -4.01 6.67 7.09
C GLY A 69 -4.21 6.27 8.54
N ARG A 70 -4.75 5.07 8.82
CA ARG A 70 -4.93 4.54 10.18
C ARG A 70 -3.60 4.29 10.91
N SER A 71 -2.53 3.99 10.18
CA SER A 71 -1.21 3.72 10.76
C SER A 71 -0.42 4.98 11.12
N ILE A 72 -0.77 6.14 10.55
CA ILE A 72 -0.09 7.40 10.86
C ILE A 72 -0.39 7.79 12.31
N GLN A 73 0.66 7.79 13.13
CA GLN A 73 0.64 8.34 14.48
C GLN A 73 0.89 9.84 14.38
N ILE A 74 -0.08 10.62 14.86
CA ILE A 74 0.02 12.07 14.93
C ILE A 74 0.42 12.43 16.35
N ASP A 75 1.61 12.99 16.52
CA ASP A 75 2.03 13.55 17.80
C ASP A 75 1.45 14.97 18.02
N GLU A 76 1.66 15.51 19.22
CA GLU A 76 1.14 16.83 19.60
C GLU A 76 1.76 17.99 18.80
N TYR A 77 2.98 17.81 18.27
CA TYR A 77 3.75 18.81 17.52
C TYR A 77 3.58 18.69 16.00
N ALA A 78 2.90 17.65 15.51
CA ALA A 78 2.65 17.44 14.10
C ALA A 78 1.97 18.67 13.47
N SER A 79 2.49 19.06 12.31
CA SER A 79 2.02 20.20 11.54
C SER A 79 0.57 20.02 11.08
N GLY A 80 -0.07 21.14 10.74
CA GLY A 80 -1.42 21.11 10.15
C GLY A 80 -1.47 20.28 8.86
N ALA A 81 -0.39 20.28 8.07
CA ALA A 81 -0.29 19.51 6.84
C ALA A 81 -0.25 18.00 7.10
N GLU A 82 0.55 17.53 8.06
CA GLU A 82 0.61 16.10 8.44
C GLU A 82 -0.73 15.60 8.98
N LYS A 83 -1.39 16.42 9.81
CA LYS A 83 -2.73 16.13 10.32
C LYS A 83 -3.77 16.04 9.20
N ALA A 84 -3.69 16.94 8.21
CA ALA A 84 -4.58 16.93 7.04
C ALA A 84 -4.38 15.69 6.17
N VAL A 85 -3.13 15.31 5.88
CA VAL A 85 -2.81 14.09 5.10
C VAL A 85 -3.34 12.85 5.80
N ALA A 86 -3.09 12.69 7.10
CA ALA A 86 -3.59 11.53 7.85
C ALA A 86 -5.11 11.47 7.87
N THR A 87 -5.79 12.62 8.01
CA THR A 87 -7.26 12.69 7.98
C THR A 87 -7.81 12.34 6.60
N ALA A 88 -7.22 12.89 5.54
CA ALA A 88 -7.61 12.61 4.16
C ALA A 88 -7.42 11.12 3.81
N ALA A 89 -6.28 10.53 4.18
CA ALA A 89 -6.01 9.11 3.95
C ALA A 89 -6.99 8.20 4.72
N LYS A 90 -7.25 8.50 6.01
CA LYS A 90 -8.25 7.75 6.82
C LYS A 90 -9.65 7.84 6.21
N GLY A 91 -10.00 9.01 5.67
CA GLY A 91 -11.29 9.32 5.07
C GLY A 91 -11.40 9.05 3.57
N ALA A 92 -10.37 8.46 2.93
CA ALA A 92 -10.34 8.26 1.48
C ALA A 92 -11.65 7.60 1.01
N ASN A 93 -12.22 8.05 -0.10
CA ASN A 93 -13.51 7.59 -0.61
C ASN A 93 -13.30 6.88 -1.95
N VAL A 94 -14.01 5.76 -2.17
CA VAL A 94 -13.82 4.92 -3.36
C VAL A 94 -14.15 5.66 -4.66
N ASP A 95 -15.21 6.46 -4.67
CA ASP A 95 -15.64 7.21 -5.85
C ASP A 95 -14.60 8.28 -6.19
N ILE A 96 -14.15 9.05 -5.18
CA ILE A 96 -13.10 10.08 -5.36
C ILE A 96 -11.79 9.44 -5.83
N ILE A 97 -11.36 8.34 -5.21
CA ILE A 97 -10.16 7.63 -5.64
C ILE A 97 -10.34 7.09 -7.07
N GLY A 98 -11.52 6.59 -7.43
CA GLY A 98 -11.82 6.12 -8.79
C GLY A 98 -11.68 7.21 -9.86
N GLU A 99 -12.13 8.45 -9.55
CA GLU A 99 -11.93 9.62 -10.41
C GLU A 99 -10.45 9.99 -10.54
N LEU A 100 -9.71 10.01 -9.43
CA LEU A 100 -8.28 10.30 -9.42
C LEU A 100 -7.47 9.25 -10.22
N LEU A 101 -7.84 7.98 -10.10
CA LEU A 101 -7.23 6.89 -10.87
C LEU A 101 -7.48 7.05 -12.37
N TYR A 102 -8.68 7.51 -12.76
CA TYR A 102 -9.00 7.80 -14.15
C TYR A 102 -8.10 8.91 -14.73
N SER A 103 -7.93 9.99 -13.96
CA SER A 103 -7.10 11.15 -14.31
C SER A 103 -5.64 10.76 -14.58
N VAL A 104 -5.07 9.89 -13.72
CA VAL A 104 -3.67 9.42 -13.84
C VAL A 104 -3.48 8.30 -14.88
N GLY A 105 -4.55 7.55 -15.17
CA GLY A 105 -4.55 6.43 -16.09
C GLY A 105 -4.30 5.09 -15.40
N VAL A 106 -5.15 4.12 -15.70
CA VAL A 106 -5.19 2.76 -15.11
C VAL A 106 -3.85 2.02 -15.22
N LEU A 107 -3.14 2.18 -16.35
CA LEU A 107 -1.86 1.50 -16.58
C LEU A 107 -0.71 2.06 -15.74
N SER A 108 -0.81 3.31 -15.28
CA SER A 108 0.19 3.92 -14.38
C SER A 108 0.08 3.38 -12.96
N VAL A 109 -1.10 2.89 -12.57
CA VAL A 109 -1.43 2.46 -11.21
C VAL A 109 -1.22 0.95 -11.03
N GLN A 110 -1.57 0.15 -12.05
CA GLN A 110 -1.48 -1.32 -12.04
C GLN A 110 -0.17 -1.86 -11.45
N PRO A 111 1.03 -1.39 -11.86
CA PRO A 111 2.28 -1.97 -11.35
C PRO A 111 2.45 -1.77 -9.85
N ARG A 112 2.02 -0.62 -9.31
CA ARG A 112 2.09 -0.33 -7.87
C ARG A 112 1.16 -1.24 -7.08
N VAL A 113 -0.05 -1.46 -7.59
CA VAL A 113 -1.02 -2.39 -6.99
C VAL A 113 -0.49 -3.82 -7.03
N ALA A 114 0.07 -4.25 -8.16
CA ALA A 114 0.64 -5.59 -8.32
C ALA A 114 1.77 -5.86 -7.31
N ILE A 115 2.69 -4.90 -7.13
CA ILE A 115 3.78 -5.01 -6.13
C ILE A 115 3.20 -5.22 -4.72
N VAL A 116 2.25 -4.38 -4.31
CA VAL A 116 1.68 -4.41 -2.95
C VAL A 116 0.93 -5.70 -2.67
N LEU A 117 0.10 -6.14 -3.62
CA LEU A 117 -0.65 -7.39 -3.48
C LEU A 117 0.28 -8.60 -3.52
N GLY A 118 1.35 -8.57 -4.32
CA GLY A 118 2.38 -9.61 -4.33
C GLY A 118 3.13 -9.73 -3.00
N LEU A 119 3.46 -8.60 -2.36
CA LEU A 119 4.06 -8.57 -1.02
C LEU A 119 3.11 -9.17 0.03
N ALA A 120 1.82 -8.83 -0.02
CA ALA A 120 0.82 -9.39 0.88
C ALA A 120 0.66 -10.91 0.67
N LEU A 121 0.56 -11.34 -0.60
CA LEU A 121 0.32 -12.73 -0.99
C LEU A 121 1.47 -13.66 -0.57
N THR A 122 2.71 -13.19 -0.67
CA THR A 122 3.91 -13.96 -0.31
C THR A 122 4.23 -13.92 1.19
N GLY A 123 3.41 -13.22 1.99
CA GLY A 123 3.64 -13.08 3.42
C GLY A 123 4.77 -12.12 3.78
N GLY A 124 5.13 -11.20 2.87
CA GLY A 124 6.19 -10.19 3.03
C GLY A 124 5.83 -9.03 3.97
N CYS A 125 4.59 -8.98 4.48
CA CYS A 125 4.11 -7.93 5.39
C CYS A 125 3.68 -8.50 6.75
N LEU A 126 3.83 -7.68 7.80
CA LEU A 126 3.23 -7.90 9.11
C LEU A 126 1.70 -7.67 9.04
N PRO A 127 0.92 -8.15 10.02
CA PRO A 127 -0.52 -7.88 10.07
C PRO A 127 -0.86 -6.38 10.09
N SER A 128 0.03 -5.54 10.61
CA SER A 128 -0.06 -4.08 10.60
C SER A 128 0.07 -3.47 9.20
N GLY A 129 0.51 -4.25 8.20
CA GLY A 129 0.80 -3.81 6.84
C GLY A 129 2.20 -3.25 6.62
N GLU A 130 3.03 -3.18 7.67
CA GLU A 130 4.46 -2.93 7.52
C GLU A 130 5.15 -4.07 6.79
N MET A 131 6.14 -3.77 5.96
CA MET A 131 7.00 -4.80 5.41
C MET A 131 7.79 -5.50 6.52
N LYS A 132 7.90 -6.82 6.40
CA LYS A 132 8.82 -7.58 7.24
C LYS A 132 10.24 -7.20 6.85
N ALA A 133 11.10 -7.01 7.85
CA ALA A 133 12.52 -6.89 7.59
C ALA A 133 13.01 -8.17 6.90
N THR A 134 13.57 -8.04 5.70
CA THR A 134 14.34 -9.13 5.10
C THR A 134 15.58 -9.30 5.96
N GLY A 135 15.64 -10.36 6.76
CA GLY A 135 16.81 -10.66 7.56
C GLY A 135 18.02 -10.76 6.64
N THR A 136 19.02 -9.90 6.85
CA THR A 136 20.34 -10.06 6.26
C THR A 136 20.89 -11.38 6.80
N THR A 137 20.77 -12.46 6.03
CA THR A 137 21.58 -13.65 6.28
C THR A 137 23.02 -13.27 5.97
N THR A 138 23.70 -12.70 6.95
CA THR A 138 25.17 -12.67 6.95
C THR A 138 25.59 -14.13 6.97
N SER A 139 25.99 -14.64 5.80
CA SER A 139 26.61 -15.96 5.71
C SER A 139 27.94 -15.86 6.45
N GLU A 140 27.97 -16.27 7.72
CA GLU A 140 29.22 -16.54 8.42
C GLU A 140 29.89 -17.69 7.68
N ILE A 141 30.85 -17.35 6.82
CA ILE A 141 31.81 -18.33 6.29
C ILE A 141 32.70 -18.69 7.49
N PRO A 142 32.67 -19.93 8.01
CA PRO A 142 33.58 -20.31 9.07
C PRO A 142 35.00 -20.19 8.53
N ALA A 143 35.83 -19.41 9.22
CA ALA A 143 37.27 -19.41 8.97
C ALA A 143 37.78 -20.83 9.23
N ALA A 144 38.37 -21.44 8.21
CA ALA A 144 39.03 -22.73 8.35
C ALA A 144 40.34 -22.52 9.12
N ASP A 145 40.48 -23.21 10.26
CA ASP A 145 41.76 -23.45 10.94
C ASP A 145 42.63 -24.45 10.14
#